data_AF-A0A8T0QH49-F1
#
_entry.id   AF-A0A8T0QH49-F1
#
_cell.length_a   1.000
_cell.length_b   1.000
_cell.length_c   1.000
_cell.angle_alpha   90.00
_cell.angle_beta   90.00
_cell.angle_gamma   90.00
#
_symmetry.space_group_name_H-M   'P 1'
#
loop_
_entity.id
_entity.type
_entity.pdbx_description
1 polymer ?
#
loop_
_entity_poly.entity_id
_entity_poly.type
_entity_poly.pdbx_seq_one_letter_code
_entity_poly.pdbx_strand_id
1 'polypeptide(L)'
;MSKVTVLKVDTSCAKCKRKVLQAVSGLQGVDKIEVDSEKGTMTVTGTVDPVDVIVQARKAGRRASVVTIGPPPKPAAEEKKP
;
A
#
# COMPACT_ATOMS: atom_id res chain seq x y z
N MET A 1 4.12 -14.10 -10.09
CA MET A 1 2.80 -13.83 -9.47
C MET A 1 2.98 -12.61 -8.58
N SER A 2 2.57 -11.42 -9.03
CA SER A 2 2.44 -10.27 -8.13
C SER A 2 1.36 -10.58 -7.09
N LYS A 3 1.36 -9.92 -5.94
CA LYS A 3 0.34 -9.98 -4.89
C LYS A 3 -0.23 -8.58 -4.70
N VAL A 4 -1.48 -8.49 -4.27
CA VAL A 4 -2.08 -7.20 -3.88
C VAL A 4 -2.34 -7.22 -2.39
N THR A 5 -1.69 -6.30 -1.69
CA THR A 5 -1.80 -6.14 -0.24
C THR A 5 -2.49 -4.83 0.06
N VAL A 6 -3.64 -4.90 0.72
CA VAL A 6 -4.38 -3.74 1.22
C VAL A 6 -4.08 -3.56 2.69
N LEU A 7 -3.56 -2.38 3.04
CA LEU A 7 -3.23 -1.98 4.41
C LEU A 7 -4.08 -0.78 4.81
N LYS A 8 -4.58 -0.78 6.03
CA LYS A 8 -5.19 0.40 6.65
C LYS A 8 -4.10 1.18 7.34
N VAL A 9 -3.94 2.45 6.97
CA VAL A 9 -2.92 3.34 7.52
C VAL A 9 -3.55 4.66 7.91
N ASP A 10 -3.27 5.08 9.15
CA ASP A 10 -3.75 6.37 9.63
C ASP A 10 -3.00 7.52 8.96
N THR A 11 -3.63 8.11 7.94
CA THR A 11 -3.13 9.27 7.20
C THR A 11 -3.90 10.55 7.56
N SER A 12 -3.98 10.89 8.86
CA SER A 12 -4.63 12.15 9.28
C SER A 12 -3.88 13.43 8.87
N CYS A 13 -2.67 13.32 8.30
CA CYS A 13 -1.88 14.49 7.90
C CYS A 13 -1.12 14.25 6.59
N ALA A 14 -0.99 15.29 5.76
CA ALA A 14 -0.28 15.24 4.48
C ALA A 14 1.19 14.79 4.62
N LYS A 15 1.85 15.17 5.72
CA LYS A 15 3.22 14.70 6.04
C LYS A 15 3.26 13.20 6.35
N CYS A 16 2.22 12.65 6.97
CA CYS A 16 2.10 11.21 7.24
C CYS A 16 2.00 10.43 5.93
N LYS A 17 1.13 10.89 5.01
CA LYS A 17 0.94 10.27 3.70
C LYS A 17 2.25 10.19 2.92
N ARG A 18 3.00 11.30 2.84
CA ARG A 18 4.31 11.32 2.17
C ARG A 18 5.32 10.37 2.81
N LYS A 19 5.40 10.32 4.15
CA LYS A 19 6.33 9.42 4.85
C LYS A 19 6.02 7.95 4.60
N VAL A 20 4.75 7.57 4.69
CA VAL A 20 4.33 6.17 4.44
C VAL A 20 4.58 5.80 2.99
N LEU A 21 4.25 6.68 2.05
CA LEU A 21 4.45 6.43 0.63
C LEU A 21 5.95 6.28 0.29
N GLN A 22 6.83 7.13 0.83
CA GLN A 22 8.28 6.97 0.68
C GLN A 22 8.80 5.69 1.33
N ALA A 23 8.31 5.36 2.53
CA ALA A 23 8.74 4.16 3.25
C ALA A 23 8.41 2.89 2.47
N VAL A 24 7.20 2.80 1.91
CA VAL A 24 6.76 1.63 1.12
C VAL A 24 7.28 1.65 -0.31
N SER A 25 7.48 2.81 -0.92
CA SER A 25 8.14 2.93 -2.23
C SER A 25 9.60 2.49 -2.23
N GLY A 26 10.26 2.47 -1.06
CA GLY A 26 11.61 1.95 -0.91
C GLY A 26 11.70 0.43 -0.72
N LEU A 27 10.57 -0.28 -0.64
CA LEU A 27 10.56 -1.74 -0.54
C LEU A 27 10.83 -2.38 -1.89
N GLN A 28 11.69 -3.40 -1.91
CA GLN A 28 11.94 -4.18 -3.12
C GLN A 28 10.71 -5.03 -3.45
N GLY A 29 10.34 -5.06 -4.73
CA GLY A 29 9.18 -5.81 -5.21
C GLY A 29 7.85 -5.08 -5.12
N VAL A 30 7.86 -3.74 -4.96
CA VAL A 30 6.65 -2.92 -5.12
C VAL A 30 6.58 -2.40 -6.56
N ASP A 31 5.51 -2.73 -7.26
CA ASP A 31 5.24 -2.27 -8.63
C ASP A 31 4.32 -1.04 -8.64
N LYS A 32 3.24 -1.07 -7.83
CA LYS A 32 2.24 -0.01 -7.78
C LYS A 32 1.79 0.26 -6.34
N ILE A 33 1.60 1.53 -6.01
CA ILE A 33 1.06 1.96 -4.71
C ILE A 33 -0.12 2.89 -4.98
N GLU A 34 -1.27 2.58 -4.39
CA GLU A 34 -2.46 3.42 -4.41
C GLU A 34 -2.85 3.78 -2.98
N VAL A 35 -3.04 5.08 -2.70
CA VAL A 35 -3.42 5.56 -1.36
C VAL A 35 -4.79 6.21 -1.42
N ASP A 36 -5.77 5.57 -0.80
CA ASP A 36 -7.09 6.11 -0.56
C ASP A 36 -7.08 6.92 0.75
N SER A 37 -7.08 8.25 0.61
CA SER A 37 -7.06 9.17 1.75
C SER A 37 -8.44 9.38 2.38
N GLU A 38 -9.51 9.00 1.68
CA GLU A 38 -10.88 9.06 2.21
C GLU A 38 -11.12 7.92 3.21
N LYS A 39 -10.64 6.73 2.88
CA LYS A 39 -10.76 5.54 3.75
C LYS A 39 -9.58 5.32 4.68
N GLY A 40 -8.47 6.04 4.48
CA GLY A 40 -7.22 5.81 5.21
C GLY A 40 -6.65 4.42 4.89
N THR A 41 -6.69 4.02 3.63
CA THR A 41 -6.22 2.71 3.16
C THR A 41 -5.20 2.86 2.05
N MET A 42 -4.25 1.95 2.01
CA MET A 42 -3.17 1.91 1.03
C MET A 42 -3.09 0.52 0.43
N THR A 43 -3.16 0.47 -0.89
CA THR A 43 -3.04 -0.75 -1.69
C THR A 43 -1.66 -0.80 -2.30
N VAL A 44 -0.98 -1.92 -2.11
CA VAL A 44 0.37 -2.18 -2.63
C VAL A 44 0.29 -3.39 -3.53
N THR A 45 0.67 -3.21 -4.79
CA THR A 45 0.73 -4.26 -5.80
C THR A 45 2.20 -4.58 -6.06
N GLY A 46 2.56 -5.84 -5.96
CA GLY A 46 3.89 -6.34 -6.32
C GLY A 46 4.22 -7.65 -5.64
N THR A 47 5.45 -8.11 -5.77
CA THR A 47 5.98 -9.32 -5.11
C THR A 47 6.43 -9.09 -3.66
N VAL A 48 6.14 -7.92 -3.08
CA VAL A 48 6.50 -7.56 -1.71
C VAL A 48 5.80 -8.43 -0.65
N ASP A 49 6.51 -8.71 0.44
CA ASP A 49 5.96 -9.43 1.57
C ASP A 49 5.16 -8.51 2.51
N PRO A 50 3.95 -8.91 2.93
CA PRO A 50 3.07 -8.08 3.76
C PRO A 50 3.68 -7.77 5.13
N VAL A 51 4.55 -8.65 5.64
CA VAL A 51 5.28 -8.46 6.89
C VAL A 51 6.24 -7.28 6.77
N ASP A 52 7.05 -7.22 5.71
CA ASP A 52 7.95 -6.10 5.45
C ASP A 52 7.19 -4.80 5.25
N VAL A 53 6.05 -4.83 4.55
CA VAL A 53 5.20 -3.64 4.38
C VAL A 53 4.70 -3.12 5.73
N ILE A 54 4.25 -3.99 6.64
CA ILE A 54 3.83 -3.57 8.00
C ILE A 54 5.02 -3.00 8.78
N VAL A 55 6.17 -3.69 8.77
CA VAL A 55 7.37 -3.26 9.50
C VAL A 55 7.81 -1.89 9.02
N GLN A 56 7.81 -1.68 7.70
CA GLN A 56 8.23 -0.43 7.08
C GLN A 56 7.23 0.70 7.35
N ALA A 57 5.93 0.43 7.32
CA ALA A 57 4.91 1.40 7.70
C ALA A 57 4.97 1.76 9.20
N ARG A 58 5.28 0.78 10.07
CA ARG A 58 5.57 1.03 11.50
C ARG A 58 6.83 1.87 11.69
N LYS A 59 7.90 1.62 10.94
CA LYS A 59 9.12 2.45 10.93
C LYS A 59 8.84 3.88 10.49
N ALA A 60 7.87 4.08 9.58
CA ALA A 60 7.40 5.41 9.23
C ALA A 60 6.66 6.13 10.39
N GLY A 61 6.47 5.47 11.54
CA GLY A 61 5.87 6.02 12.74
C GLY A 61 4.34 6.04 12.73
N ARG A 62 3.70 5.19 11.92
CA ARG A 62 2.24 5.11 11.79
C ARG A 62 1.76 3.70 12.14
N ARG A 63 0.54 3.62 12.67
CA ARG A 63 -0.14 2.35 12.82
C ARG A 63 -0.63 1.92 11.45
N ALA A 64 -0.11 0.79 10.99
CA ALA A 64 -0.56 0.12 9.79
C ALA A 64 -1.05 -1.27 10.18
N SER A 65 -2.26 -1.60 9.72
CA SER A 65 -2.85 -2.93 9.87
C SER A 65 -3.12 -3.49 8.49
N VAL A 66 -2.65 -4.69 8.21
CA VAL A 66 -3.07 -5.39 6.99
C VAL A 66 -4.55 -5.70 7.11
N VAL A 67 -5.31 -5.30 6.08
CA VAL A 67 -6.73 -5.61 5.96
C VAL A 67 -6.88 -6.91 5.17
N THR A 68 -6.25 -6.96 4.01
CA THR A 68 -6.39 -8.08 3.08
C THR A 68 -5.07 -8.31 2.33
N ILE A 69 -4.66 -9.57 2.24
CA ILE A 69 -3.58 -10.01 1.34
C ILE A 69 -4.26 -10.93 0.32
N GLY A 70 -4.37 -10.49 -0.91
CA GLY A 70 -5.05 -11.23 -1.97
C GLY A 70 -4.12 -11.53 -3.14
N PRO A 71 -4.42 -12.59 -3.92
CA PRO A 71 -3.89 -12.67 -5.28
C PRO A 71 -4.35 -11.40 -6.03
N PRO A 72 -3.51 -10.89 -6.94
CA PRO A 72 -3.84 -9.71 -7.71
C PRO A 72 -5.15 -10.04 -8.45
N PRO A 73 -6.14 -9.14 -8.45
CA PRO A 73 -7.25 -9.30 -9.36
C PRO A 73 -6.64 -9.48 -10.74
N LYS A 74 -7.05 -10.54 -11.45
CA LYS A 74 -6.62 -10.79 -12.83
C LYS A 74 -6.78 -9.46 -13.60
N PRO A 75 -5.84 -9.11 -14.49
CA PRO A 75 -5.89 -7.87 -15.25
C PRO A 75 -7.19 -7.86 -16.07
N ALA A 76 -8.20 -7.19 -15.55
CA ALA A 76 -9.46 -6.94 -16.20
C ALA A 76 -9.79 -5.49 -15.91
N ALA A 77 -9.85 -4.71 -17.00
CA ALA A 77 -10.32 -3.32 -17.05
C ALA A 77 -9.41 -2.28 -16.39
N GLU A 78 -8.32 -1.99 -17.09
CA GLU A 78 -7.97 -0.61 -17.39
C GLU A 78 -9.18 0.06 -18.10
N GLU A 79 -10.15 0.57 -17.34
CA GLU A 79 -11.17 1.46 -17.86
C GLU A 79 -11.52 2.51 -16.79
N LYS A 80 -10.78 3.62 -16.84
CA LYS A 80 -11.27 5.00 -16.73
C LYS A 80 -10.10 5.94 -16.49
N LYS A 81 -9.59 6.48 -17.60
CA LYS A 81 -9.22 7.89 -17.65
C LYS A 81 -9.71 8.45 -18.99
N PRO A 82 -10.91 9.08 -19.05
CA PRO A 82 -11.25 9.96 -20.17
C PRO A 82 -10.30 11.16 -20.22
#